data_AF-A0A2A7NKS2-F1
#
_entry.id   AF-A0A2A7NKS2-F1
#
_cell.length_a   1.000
_cell.length_b   1.000
_cell.length_c   1.000
_cell.angle_alpha   90.00
_cell.angle_beta   90.00
_cell.angle_gamma   90.00
#
_symmetry.space_group_name_H-M   'P 1'
#
loop_
_entity.id
_entity.type
_entity.pdbx_description
1 polymer ?
#
loop_
_entity_poly.entity_id
_entity_poly.type
_entity_poly.pdbx_seq_one_letter_code
_entity_poly.pdbx_strand_id
1 'polypeptide(L)'
;DSFYLPPETFQNEDFKRGMKNFLSPDGHAVRFIISHDGDPLSAEGIKRIDSIKLAAKEAIKGTPLEGSKIYLGGTAATFKDMQDGANWDLIIAGIASIGLIFIIMLIITRSIV
;
A
#
# COMPACT_ATOMS: atom_id res chain seq x y z
N ASP A 1 -0.90 29.68 3.45
CA ASP A 1 -2.01 29.62 4.41
C ASP A 1 -1.70 28.67 5.55
N SER A 2 -1.56 29.21 6.76
CA SER A 2 -1.38 28.41 7.98
C SER A 2 -2.75 28.11 8.58
N PHE A 3 -3.03 26.84 8.86
CA PHE A 3 -4.21 26.42 9.60
C PHE A 3 -4.04 26.80 11.08
N TYR A 4 -4.86 27.72 11.59
CA TYR A 4 -4.90 28.07 13.01
C TYR A 4 -6.07 27.36 13.68
N LEU A 5 -5.80 26.64 14.76
CA LEU A 5 -6.82 25.96 15.56
C LEU A 5 -6.88 26.59 16.96
N PRO A 6 -8.00 27.25 17.33
CA PRO A 6 -8.14 27.86 18.66
C PRO A 6 -8.10 26.82 19.78
N PRO A 7 -7.45 27.10 20.93
CA PRO A 7 -7.33 26.16 22.06
C PRO A 7 -8.68 25.65 22.59
N GLU A 8 -9.74 26.46 22.45
CA GLU A 8 -11.10 26.14 22.90
C GLU A 8 -11.68 24.95 22.11
N THR A 9 -11.22 24.74 20.88
CA THR A 9 -11.66 23.64 20.02
C THR A 9 -11.34 22.28 20.64
N PHE A 10 -10.24 22.16 21.40
CA PHE A 10 -9.87 20.94 22.09
C PHE A 10 -10.78 20.61 23.28
N GLN A 11 -11.56 21.58 23.76
CA GLN A 11 -12.53 21.39 24.86
C GLN A 11 -13.88 20.88 24.36
N ASN A 12 -14.17 21.02 23.06
CA ASN A 12 -15.41 20.58 22.45
C ASN A 12 -15.53 19.04 22.44
N GLU A 13 -16.66 18.51 22.90
CA GLU A 13 -16.89 17.06 23.01
C GLU A 13 -16.95 16.35 21.64
N ASP A 14 -17.50 17.00 20.62
CA ASP A 14 -17.52 16.45 19.26
C ASP A 14 -16.12 16.39 18.66
N PHE A 15 -15.29 17.39 18.92
CA PHE A 15 -13.89 17.40 18.49
C PHE A 15 -13.09 16.28 19.16
N LYS A 16 -13.25 16.08 20.47
CA LYS A 16 -12.64 14.95 21.19
C LYS A 16 -13.10 13.61 20.64
N ARG A 17 -14.38 13.49 20.28
CA ARG A 17 -14.92 12.26 19.66
C ARG A 17 -14.34 12.02 18.26
N GLY A 18 -14.20 13.07 17.47
CA GLY A 18 -13.52 13.03 16.17
C GLY A 18 -12.07 12.59 16.30
N MET A 19 -11.31 13.22 17.21
CA MET A 19 -9.91 12.86 17.48
C MET A 19 -9.74 11.38 17.79
N LYS A 20 -10.61 10.79 18.63
CA LYS A 20 -10.56 9.35 18.95
C LYS A 20 -10.72 8.43 17.73
N ASN A 21 -11.35 8.90 16.66
CA ASN A 21 -11.55 8.12 15.44
C ASN A 21 -10.35 8.19 14.46
N PHE A 22 -9.53 9.24 14.55
CA PHE A 22 -8.44 9.49 13.60
C PHE A 22 -7.06 9.41 14.24
N LEU A 23 -6.93 9.61 15.55
CA LEU A 23 -5.67 9.52 16.29
C LEU A 23 -5.65 8.25 17.13
N SER A 24 -4.48 7.64 17.27
CA SER A 24 -4.29 6.54 18.20
C SER A 24 -4.43 6.99 19.66
N PRO A 25 -4.75 6.08 20.60
CA PRO A 25 -4.85 6.41 22.02
C PRO A 25 -3.57 7.02 22.61
N ASP A 26 -2.41 6.67 22.05
CA ASP A 26 -1.09 7.21 22.43
C ASP A 26 -0.71 8.48 21.66
N GLY A 27 -1.51 8.93 20.68
CA GLY A 27 -1.27 10.12 19.87
C GLY A 27 -0.14 10.01 18.85
N HIS A 28 0.47 8.84 18.66
CA HIS A 28 1.63 8.65 17.78
C HIS A 28 1.27 8.23 16.34
N ALA A 29 0.02 7.86 16.10
CA ALA A 29 -0.47 7.49 14.78
C ALA A 29 -1.71 8.29 14.42
N VAL A 30 -1.77 8.68 13.14
CA VAL A 30 -2.93 9.31 12.53
C VAL A 30 -3.41 8.45 11.37
N ARG A 31 -4.73 8.26 11.30
CA ARG A 31 -5.41 7.57 10.22
C ARG A 31 -6.07 8.62 9.34
N PHE A 32 -5.90 8.49 8.03
CA PHE A 32 -6.67 9.23 7.04
C PHE A 32 -7.56 8.25 6.27
N ILE A 33 -8.78 8.69 5.94
CA ILE A 33 -9.71 7.91 5.12
C ILE A 33 -9.72 8.54 3.74
N ILE A 34 -9.32 7.78 2.74
CA ILE A 34 -9.23 8.22 1.35
C ILE A 34 -10.36 7.54 0.59
N SER A 35 -11.29 8.34 0.08
CA SER A 35 -12.34 7.90 -0.84
C SER A 35 -11.94 8.35 -2.23
N HIS A 36 -11.76 7.42 -3.16
CA HIS A 36 -11.46 7.75 -4.56
C HIS A 36 -12.73 7.60 -5.42
N ASP A 37 -12.84 8.40 -6.47
CA ASP A 37 -13.89 8.24 -7.47
C ASP A 37 -13.64 6.96 -8.29
N GLY A 38 -14.70 6.19 -8.52
CA GLY A 38 -14.66 4.93 -9.28
C GLY A 38 -14.49 3.66 -8.42
N ASP A 39 -14.53 2.49 -9.09
CA ASP A 39 -14.49 1.19 -8.42
C ASP A 39 -13.06 0.88 -7.88
N PRO A 40 -12.90 0.68 -6.56
CA PRO A 40 -11.60 0.31 -5.94
C PRO A 40 -11.03 -1.00 -6.46
N LEU A 41 -11.87 -1.88 -6.99
CA LEU A 41 -11.51 -3.19 -7.51
C LEU A 41 -11.09 -3.15 -8.99
N SER A 42 -11.27 -2.00 -9.65
CA SER A 42 -10.83 -1.83 -11.03
C SER A 42 -9.31 -1.73 -11.13
N ALA A 43 -8.76 -2.08 -12.30
CA ALA A 43 -7.33 -1.92 -12.58
C ALA A 43 -6.85 -0.47 -12.40
N GLU A 44 -7.71 0.51 -12.66
CA GLU A 44 -7.40 1.93 -12.44
C GLU A 44 -7.39 2.29 -10.94
N GLY A 45 -8.33 1.78 -10.16
CA GLY A 45 -8.38 1.96 -8.71
C GLY A 45 -7.14 1.40 -8.02
N ILE A 46 -6.72 0.19 -8.41
CA ILE A 46 -5.52 -0.48 -7.89
C ILE A 46 -4.24 0.31 -8.25
N LYS A 47 -4.12 0.83 -9.49
CA LYS A 47 -2.95 1.63 -9.90
C LYS A 47 -2.78 2.94 -9.13
N ARG A 48 -3.88 3.53 -8.66
CA ARG A 48 -3.84 4.80 -7.88
C ARG A 48 -3.19 4.63 -6.50
N ILE A 49 -3.14 3.42 -5.96
CA ILE A 49 -2.56 3.13 -4.64
C ILE A 49 -1.09 3.58 -4.54
N ASP A 50 -0.30 3.38 -5.60
CA ASP A 50 1.10 3.81 -5.60
C ASP A 50 1.24 5.34 -5.62
N SER A 51 0.37 6.01 -6.38
CA SER A 51 0.33 7.48 -6.43
C SER A 51 -0.07 8.07 -5.08
N ILE A 52 -1.00 7.44 -4.36
CA ILE A 52 -1.41 7.85 -3.01
C ILE A 52 -0.24 7.71 -2.03
N LYS A 53 0.47 6.57 -2.05
CA LYS A 53 1.65 6.37 -1.19
C LYS A 53 2.75 7.40 -1.49
N LEU A 54 2.98 7.69 -2.77
CA LEU A 54 3.97 8.69 -3.19
C LEU A 54 3.58 10.09 -2.73
N ALA A 55 2.35 10.51 -2.99
CA ALA A 55 1.84 11.82 -2.58
C ALA A 55 1.91 12.00 -1.05
N ALA A 56 1.58 10.96 -0.29
CA ALA A 56 1.72 11.00 1.17
C ALA A 56 3.18 11.18 1.62
N LYS A 57 4.12 10.50 0.95
CA LYS A 57 5.57 10.64 1.22
C LYS A 57 6.10 12.02 0.86
N GLU A 58 5.62 12.59 -0.24
CA GLU A 58 6.00 13.94 -0.67
C GLU A 58 5.41 15.01 0.25
N ALA A 59 4.17 14.84 0.73
CA ALA A 59 3.51 15.78 1.62
C ALA A 59 4.19 15.92 2.99
N ILE A 60 4.83 14.85 3.50
CA ILE A 60 5.55 14.90 4.78
C ILE A 60 6.99 15.40 4.65
N LYS A 61 7.51 15.54 3.42
CA LYS A 61 8.89 15.97 3.17
C LYS A 61 9.11 17.41 3.63
N GLY A 62 10.18 17.67 4.38
CA GLY A 62 10.44 18.99 4.95
C GLY A 62 9.51 19.38 6.09
N THR A 63 8.66 18.45 6.56
CA THR A 63 7.88 18.60 7.78
C THR A 63 8.51 17.82 8.93
N PRO A 64 8.15 18.07 10.19
CA PRO A 64 8.59 17.24 11.32
C PRO A 64 8.22 15.74 11.19
N LEU A 65 7.34 15.39 10.25
CA LEU A 65 6.87 14.02 10.01
C LEU A 65 7.65 13.29 8.91
N GLU A 66 8.73 13.87 8.36
CA GLU A 66 9.48 13.28 7.23
C GLU A 66 10.00 11.85 7.50
N GLY A 67 10.25 11.52 8.78
CA GLY A 67 10.68 10.17 9.21
C GLY A 67 9.56 9.19 9.56
N SER A 68 8.29 9.59 9.45
CA SER A 68 7.15 8.75 9.84
C SER A 68 6.92 7.58 8.87
N LYS A 69 6.54 6.41 9.41
CA LYS A 69 6.16 5.25 8.59
C LYS A 69 4.75 5.44 8.04
N ILE A 70 4.59 5.27 6.74
CA ILE A 70 3.30 5.37 6.05
C ILE A 70 2.78 3.97 5.77
N TYR A 71 1.58 3.68 6.27
CA TYR A 71 0.86 2.44 6.01
C TYR A 71 -0.43 2.76 5.24
N LEU A 72 -0.70 2.00 4.18
CA LEU A 72 -1.91 2.10 3.39
C LEU A 72 -2.58 0.73 3.35
N GLY A 73 -3.85 0.68 3.75
CA GLY A 73 -4.67 -0.52 3.75
C GLY A 73 -6.03 -0.26 3.12
N GLY A 74 -6.88 -1.29 3.13
CA GLY A 74 -8.19 -1.27 2.47
C GLY A 74 -8.21 -2.14 1.22
N THR A 75 -9.39 -2.29 0.63
CA THR A 75 -9.66 -3.28 -0.43
C THR A 75 -8.70 -3.13 -1.61
N ALA A 76 -8.57 -1.92 -2.17
CA ALA A 76 -7.68 -1.67 -3.30
C ALA A 76 -6.19 -1.95 -3.01
N ALA A 77 -5.73 -1.68 -1.77
CA ALA A 77 -4.35 -1.98 -1.37
C ALA A 77 -4.11 -3.49 -1.29
N THR A 78 -5.05 -4.26 -0.73
CA THR A 78 -4.97 -5.72 -0.68
C THR A 78 -4.99 -6.35 -2.07
N PHE A 79 -5.82 -5.84 -2.98
CA PHE A 79 -5.86 -6.32 -4.37
C PHE A 79 -4.57 -5.99 -5.13
N LYS A 80 -3.95 -4.85 -4.84
CA LYS A 80 -2.61 -4.53 -5.37
C LYS A 80 -1.59 -5.56 -4.91
N ASP A 81 -1.51 -5.83 -3.60
CA ASP A 81 -0.53 -6.77 -3.05
C ASP A 81 -0.74 -8.19 -3.63
N MET A 82 -2.00 -8.60 -3.83
CA MET A 82 -2.33 -9.88 -4.47
C MET A 82 -1.90 -9.92 -5.95
N GLN A 83 -2.11 -8.84 -6.71
CA GLN A 83 -1.70 -8.75 -8.11
C GLN A 83 -0.17 -8.78 -8.25
N ASP A 84 0.55 -8.07 -7.39
CA ASP A 84 2.00 -8.08 -7.37
C ASP A 84 2.52 -9.50 -7.03
N GLY A 85 1.89 -10.19 -6.09
CA GLY A 85 2.17 -11.60 -5.77
C GLY A 85 1.94 -12.54 -6.96
N ALA A 86 0.79 -12.42 -7.63
CA ALA A 86 0.45 -13.24 -8.79
C ALA A 86 1.43 -13.05 -9.97
N ASN A 87 1.92 -11.82 -10.17
CA ASN A 87 2.92 -11.53 -11.20
C ASN A 87 4.25 -12.25 -10.92
N TRP A 88 4.70 -12.24 -9.66
CA TRP A 88 5.90 -12.96 -9.26
C TRP A 88 5.74 -14.47 -9.41
N ASP A 89 4.59 -15.01 -9.01
CA ASP A 89 4.27 -16.43 -9.16
C ASP A 89 4.33 -16.86 -10.63
N LEU A 90 3.80 -16.04 -11.54
CA LEU A 90 3.86 -16.30 -12.99
C LEU A 90 5.30 -16.34 -13.51
N ILE A 91 6.17 -15.42 -13.08
CA ILE A 91 7.58 -15.40 -13.48
C ILE A 91 8.29 -16.66 -12.97
N ILE A 92 8.08 -17.00 -11.70
CA ILE A 92 8.69 -18.20 -11.08
C ILE A 92 8.21 -19.47 -11.78
N ALA A 93 6.90 -19.59 -12.02
CA ALA A 93 6.32 -20.73 -12.73
C ALA A 93 6.86 -20.84 -14.17
N GLY A 94 7.01 -19.71 -14.86
CA GLY A 94 7.61 -19.65 -16.20
C GLY A 94 9.04 -20.18 -16.21
N ILE A 95 9.90 -19.66 -15.34
CA ILE A 95 11.31 -20.10 -15.23
C ILE A 95 11.40 -21.57 -14.81
N ALA A 96 10.60 -21.99 -13.83
CA ALA A 96 10.55 -23.36 -13.35
C ALA A 96 10.11 -24.34 -14.45
N SER A 97 9.12 -23.96 -15.26
CA SER A 97 8.63 -24.80 -16.35
C SER A 97 9.69 -25.00 -17.44
N ILE A 98 10.41 -23.94 -17.82
CA ILE A 98 11.53 -24.02 -18.78
C ILE A 98 12.66 -24.88 -18.23
N GLY A 99 13.05 -24.66 -16.96
CA GLY A 99 14.06 -25.47 -16.29
C GLY A 99 13.68 -26.95 -16.22
N LEU A 100 12.41 -27.25 -15.91
CA LEU A 100 11.89 -28.61 -15.86
C LEU A 100 11.95 -29.30 -17.23
N ILE A 101 11.49 -28.62 -18.29
CA ILE A 101 11.56 -29.16 -19.67
C ILE A 101 13.02 -29.44 -20.06
N PHE A 102 13.92 -28.51 -19.76
CA PHE A 102 15.35 -28.66 -20.04
C PHE A 102 15.94 -29.88 -19.32
N ILE A 103 15.62 -30.08 -18.04
CA ILE A 103 16.05 -31.26 -17.27
C ILE A 103 15.53 -32.55 -17.91
N ILE A 104 14.24 -32.59 -18.28
CA ILE A 104 13.65 -33.76 -18.94
C ILE A 104 14.37 -34.07 -20.26
N MET A 105 14.66 -33.03 -21.06
CA MET A 105 15.39 -33.20 -22.31
C MET A 105 16.80 -33.76 -22.11
N LEU A 106 17.56 -33.29 -21.10
CA LEU A 106 18.89 -33.83 -20.79
C LEU A 106 18.85 -35.31 -20.40
N ILE A 107 17.82 -35.73 -19.64
CA ILE A 107 17.63 -37.13 -19.25
C ILE A 107 17.30 -37.99 -20.47
N ILE A 108 16.33 -37.56 -21.30
CA ILE A 108 15.89 -38.34 -22.47
C ILE A 108 17.00 -38.44 -23.53
N THR A 109 17.70 -37.35 -23.80
CA THR A 109 18.77 -37.31 -24.81
C THR A 109 20.03 -38.05 -24.36
N ARG A 110 20.10 -38.53 -23.11
CA ARG A 110 21.31 -39.09 -22.49
C ARG A 110 22.54 -38.16 -22.61
N SER A 111 22.35 -36.86 -22.82
CA SER A 111 23.47 -35.92 -23.01
C SER A 111 24.35 -35.75 -21.76
N ILE A 112 23.91 -36.26 -20.61
CA ILE A 112 24.66 -36.29 -19.34
C ILE A 112 25.46 -37.61 -19.14
N VAL A 113 25.21 -38.66 -19.94
CA VAL A 113 25.87 -39.98 -19.85
C VAL A 113 26.87 -40.18 -20.98
#